data_AF-A0A257HY73-F1
#
_entry.id   AF-A0A257HY73-F1
#
_cell.length_a   1.000
_cell.length_b   1.000
_cell.length_c   1.000
_cell.angle_alpha   90.00
_cell.angle_beta   90.00
_cell.angle_gamma   90.00
#
_symmetry.space_group_name_H-M   'P 1'
#
loop_
_entity.id
_entity.type
_entity.pdbx_description
1 polymer ?
#
loop_
_entity_poly.entity_id
_entity_poly.type
_entity_poly.pdbx_seq_one_letter_code
_entity_poly.pdbx_strand_id
1 'polypeptide(L)'
;MKHLKILLLLTFAFIGSSTYAHEKTDTIKVNGGSCQTCKLQIEKTVKVSGVTKVEWNVKTKLLIVTYSSHEIRNIDIQKKLAEAGYDTEKEMATDEAYNKLEACCKYRKK
;
A
#
# COMPACT_ATOMS: atom_id res chain seq x y z
N MET A 1 58.18 0.54 -1.48
CA MET A 1 57.34 -0.67 -1.39
C MET A 1 56.65 -0.92 -0.04
N LYS A 2 56.89 -0.11 1.02
CA LYS A 2 56.13 -0.23 2.29
C LYS A 2 54.81 0.58 2.26
N HIS A 3 54.81 1.72 1.58
CA HIS A 3 53.61 2.56 1.42
C HIS A 3 52.63 2.05 0.36
N LEU A 4 53.08 1.21 -0.58
CA LEU A 4 52.22 0.56 -1.58
C LEU A 4 51.29 -0.49 -0.94
N LYS A 5 51.73 -1.12 0.16
CA LYS A 5 50.90 -2.04 0.95
C LYS A 5 49.87 -1.31 1.81
N ILE A 6 50.15 -0.06 2.22
CA ILE A 6 49.25 0.77 3.03
C ILE A 6 48.11 1.32 2.17
N LEU A 7 48.36 1.61 0.89
CA LEU A 7 47.32 2.04 -0.06
C LEU A 7 46.35 0.91 -0.44
N LEU A 8 46.81 -0.35 -0.41
CA LEU A 8 46.00 -1.54 -0.73
C LEU A 8 45.09 -2.00 0.43
N LEU A 9 45.28 -1.45 1.63
CA LEU A 9 44.55 -1.81 2.85
C LEU A 9 43.36 -0.89 3.15
N LEU A 10 43.26 0.27 2.47
CA LEU A 10 42.17 1.24 2.66
C LEU A 10 40.94 0.97 1.78
N THR A 11 41.00 0.01 0.85
CA THR A 11 39.91 -0.28 -0.10
C THR A 11 38.94 -1.37 0.37
N PHE A 12 39.09 -1.91 1.59
CA PHE A 12 38.23 -3.01 2.09
C PHE A 12 37.03 -2.53 2.93
N ALA A 13 36.76 -1.23 3.02
CA ALA A 13 35.71 -0.66 3.88
C ALA A 13 34.40 -0.33 3.14
N PHE A 14 34.00 -1.11 2.14
CA PHE A 14 32.69 -0.92 1.48
C PHE A 14 32.06 -2.25 1.07
N ILE A 15 31.91 -3.18 2.02
CA ILE A 15 30.98 -4.30 1.81
C ILE A 15 29.60 -3.77 2.16
N GLY A 16 28.83 -3.50 1.10
CA GLY A 16 27.57 -2.78 1.14
C GLY A 16 26.56 -3.39 2.11
N SER A 17 25.91 -2.53 2.87
CA SER A 17 24.72 -2.87 3.63
C SER A 17 23.63 -3.26 2.63
N SER A 18 23.37 -4.54 2.46
CA SER A 18 22.13 -5.00 1.83
C SER A 18 21.00 -4.53 2.73
N THR A 19 20.35 -3.41 2.37
CA THR A 19 19.15 -2.97 3.04
C THR A 19 18.09 -4.03 2.76
N TYR A 20 17.83 -4.90 3.73
CA TYR A 20 16.68 -5.79 3.68
C TYR A 20 15.44 -4.89 3.66
N ALA A 21 14.89 -4.63 2.47
CA ALA A 21 13.62 -3.96 2.33
C ALA A 21 12.58 -4.86 3.01
N HIS A 22 12.05 -4.44 4.15
CA HIS A 22 11.02 -5.17 4.88
C HIS A 22 9.67 -5.01 4.18
N GLU A 23 9.59 -5.56 2.97
CA GLU A 23 8.37 -5.64 2.18
C GLU A 23 7.41 -6.64 2.83
N LYS A 24 6.17 -6.21 3.01
CA LYS A 24 5.07 -7.02 3.48
C LYS A 24 3.98 -7.02 2.43
N THR A 25 3.39 -8.18 2.18
CA THR A 25 2.20 -8.31 1.35
C THR A 25 1.03 -8.72 2.23
N ASP A 26 -0.02 -7.91 2.21
CA ASP A 26 -1.26 -8.21 2.91
C ASP A 26 -2.42 -8.28 1.91
N THR A 27 -3.43 -9.07 2.26
CA THR A 27 -4.73 -9.07 1.58
C THR A 27 -5.73 -8.37 2.47
N ILE A 28 -6.45 -7.39 1.92
CA ILE A 28 -7.43 -6.57 2.63
C ILE A 28 -8.77 -6.72 1.90
N LYS A 29 -9.83 -7.07 2.61
CA LYS A 29 -11.17 -7.03 2.03
C LYS A 29 -11.67 -5.59 2.03
N VAL A 30 -12.01 -5.08 0.84
CA VAL A 30 -12.55 -3.73 0.66
C VAL A 30 -14.00 -3.86 0.23
N ASN A 31 -14.92 -3.43 1.09
CA ASN A 31 -16.34 -3.45 0.76
C ASN A 31 -16.62 -2.28 -0.19
N GLY A 32 -17.16 -2.60 -1.35
CA GLY A 32 -17.56 -1.60 -2.34
C GLY A 32 -16.99 -1.80 -3.72
N GLY A 33 -17.38 -0.89 -4.62
CA GLY A 33 -17.04 -0.91 -6.03
C GLY A 33 -17.66 -2.07 -6.80
N SER A 34 -18.27 -1.81 -7.95
CA SER A 34 -18.92 -2.86 -8.77
C SER A 34 -18.31 -2.99 -10.17
N CYS A 35 -17.43 -2.05 -10.55
CA CYS A 35 -16.94 -1.91 -11.91
C CYS A 35 -15.43 -1.60 -11.94
N GLN A 36 -14.89 -1.56 -13.17
CA GLN A 36 -13.48 -1.24 -13.43
C GLN A 36 -13.10 0.18 -12.98
N THR A 37 -14.02 1.14 -13.01
CA THR A 37 -13.77 2.50 -12.52
C THR A 37 -13.53 2.52 -11.01
N CYS A 38 -14.34 1.81 -10.24
CA CYS A 38 -14.10 1.70 -8.80
C CYS A 38 -12.78 0.97 -8.50
N LYS A 39 -12.37 -0.03 -9.31
CA LYS A 39 -11.04 -0.65 -9.22
C LYS A 39 -9.92 0.39 -9.32
N LEU A 40 -9.95 1.21 -10.37
CA LEU A 40 -8.93 2.23 -10.60
C LEU A 40 -8.87 3.26 -9.46
N GLN A 41 -10.03 3.66 -8.92
CA GLN A 41 -10.08 4.58 -7.77
C GLN A 41 -9.49 3.95 -6.50
N ILE A 42 -9.89 2.72 -6.15
CA ILE A 42 -9.37 2.00 -4.98
C ILE A 42 -7.84 1.85 -5.08
N GLU A 43 -7.33 1.39 -6.23
CA GLU A 43 -5.90 1.21 -6.44
C GLU A 43 -5.14 2.54 -6.38
N LYS A 44 -5.71 3.61 -6.95
CA LYS A 44 -5.10 4.95 -6.92
C LYS A 44 -5.01 5.50 -5.50
N THR A 45 -6.04 5.31 -4.67
CA THR A 45 -6.08 5.79 -3.27
C THR A 45 -4.92 5.26 -2.44
N VAL A 46 -4.54 4.00 -2.65
CA VAL A 46 -3.48 3.34 -1.86
C VAL A 46 -2.11 3.37 -2.54
N LYS A 47 -2.00 3.94 -3.74
CA LYS A 47 -0.72 4.12 -4.45
C LYS A 47 0.05 5.32 -3.88
N VAL A 48 0.50 5.17 -2.65
CA VAL A 48 1.22 6.18 -1.85
C VAL A 48 2.65 5.75 -1.59
N SER A 49 3.47 6.64 -1.00
CA SER A 49 4.84 6.30 -0.58
C SER A 49 4.84 5.04 0.30
N GLY A 50 5.82 4.18 0.09
CA GLY A 50 5.94 2.91 0.78
C GLY A 50 5.12 1.77 0.17
N VAL A 51 4.17 2.03 -0.74
CA VAL A 51 3.42 0.97 -1.44
C VAL A 51 4.07 0.68 -2.80
N THR A 52 4.49 -0.57 -3.02
CA THR A 52 5.22 -0.98 -4.23
C THR A 52 4.35 -1.72 -5.23
N LYS A 53 3.34 -2.46 -4.75
CA LYS A 53 2.35 -3.15 -5.60
C LYS A 53 0.96 -3.03 -5.03
N VAL A 54 -0.01 -2.89 -5.93
CA VAL A 54 -1.43 -2.88 -5.59
C VAL A 54 -2.21 -3.57 -6.70
N GLU A 55 -3.09 -4.48 -6.31
CA GLU A 55 -4.09 -5.04 -7.19
C GLU A 55 -5.40 -5.26 -6.44
N TRP A 56 -6.48 -4.65 -6.93
CA TRP A 56 -7.82 -4.92 -6.43
C TRP A 56 -8.61 -5.76 -7.42
N ASN A 57 -9.31 -6.77 -6.91
CA ASN A 57 -10.13 -7.65 -7.74
C ASN A 57 -11.61 -7.30 -7.62
N VAL A 58 -12.23 -6.92 -8.74
CA VAL A 58 -13.64 -6.53 -8.80
C VAL A 58 -14.58 -7.66 -8.37
N LYS A 59 -14.25 -8.93 -8.64
CA LYS A 59 -15.11 -10.07 -8.33
C LYS A 59 -15.01 -10.47 -6.86
N THR A 60 -13.79 -10.59 -6.34
CA THR A 60 -13.55 -11.07 -4.96
C THR A 60 -13.58 -9.97 -3.92
N LYS A 61 -13.49 -8.70 -4.34
CA LYS A 61 -13.37 -7.51 -3.47
C LYS A 61 -12.12 -7.49 -2.60
N LEU A 62 -11.11 -8.26 -2.99
CA LEU A 62 -9.84 -8.36 -2.28
C LEU A 62 -8.82 -7.40 -2.91
N LEU A 63 -8.18 -6.60 -2.05
CA LEU A 63 -7.02 -5.78 -2.33
C LEU A 63 -5.77 -6.55 -1.90
N ILE A 64 -4.90 -6.88 -2.85
CA ILE A 64 -3.56 -7.37 -2.56
C ILE A 64 -2.64 -6.15 -2.63
N VAL A 65 -1.93 -5.87 -1.54
CA VAL A 65 -1.02 -4.73 -1.44
C VAL A 65 0.32 -5.15 -0.87
N THR A 66 1.39 -4.79 -1.58
CA THR A 66 2.78 -4.97 -1.13
C THR A 66 3.35 -3.61 -0.76
N TYR A 67 3.91 -3.50 0.45
CA TYR A 67 4.40 -2.25 0.99
C TYR A 67 5.60 -2.43 1.93
N SER A 68 6.44 -1.41 2.06
CA SER A 68 7.50 -1.31 3.04
C SER A 68 6.91 -1.04 4.42
N SER A 69 7.00 -2.01 5.31
CA SER A 69 6.45 -1.88 6.67
C SER A 69 7.20 -0.88 7.56
N HIS A 70 8.37 -0.41 7.11
CA HIS A 70 9.08 0.70 7.75
C HIS A 70 8.47 2.06 7.38
N GLU A 71 7.80 2.18 6.23
CA GLU A 71 7.24 3.44 5.73
C GLU A 71 5.74 3.57 6.02
N ILE A 72 4.99 2.48 5.88
CA ILE A 72 3.54 2.47 6.02
C ILE A 72 3.08 1.17 6.65
N ARG A 73 2.01 1.22 7.45
CA ARG A 73 1.43 0.01 8.06
C ARG A 73 0.12 -0.34 7.37
N ASN A 74 -0.27 -1.61 7.47
CA ASN A 74 -1.57 -2.11 7.02
C ASN A 74 -2.75 -1.23 7.45
N ILE A 75 -2.74 -0.75 8.70
CA ILE A 75 -3.82 0.08 9.24
C ILE A 75 -3.89 1.46 8.56
N ASP A 76 -2.75 2.03 8.17
CA ASP A 76 -2.71 3.34 7.51
C ASP A 76 -3.25 3.24 6.08
N ILE A 77 -3.06 2.09 5.41
CA ILE A 77 -3.67 1.77 4.12
C ILE A 77 -5.19 1.66 4.25
N GLN A 78 -5.69 0.96 5.27
CA GLN A 78 -7.12 0.81 5.54
C GLN A 78 -7.79 2.17 5.87
N LYS A 79 -7.10 3.04 6.62
CA LYS A 79 -7.57 4.41 6.89
C LYS A 79 -7.70 5.24 5.63
N LYS A 80 -6.73 5.18 4.72
CA LYS A 80 -6.81 5.86 3.42
C LYS A 80 -8.00 5.41 2.59
N LEU A 81 -8.33 4.12 2.63
CA LEU A 81 -9.53 3.59 1.95
C LEU A 81 -10.82 4.15 2.59
N ALA A 82 -10.89 4.17 3.92
CA ALA A 82 -12.01 4.75 4.65
C ALA A 82 -12.18 6.26 4.38
N GLU A 83 -11.09 7.01 4.34
CA GLU A 83 -11.06 8.43 3.95
C GLU A 83 -11.58 8.65 2.51
N ALA A 84 -11.28 7.72 1.61
CA ALA A 84 -11.81 7.71 0.24
C ALA A 84 -13.25 7.21 0.13
N GLY A 85 -13.88 6.81 1.23
CA GLY A 85 -15.28 6.37 1.28
C GLY A 85 -15.49 4.86 1.22
N TYR A 86 -14.43 4.06 1.16
CA TYR A 86 -14.51 2.59 1.09
C TYR A 86 -14.27 1.94 2.44
N ASP A 87 -15.14 1.01 2.82
CA ASP A 87 -15.02 0.27 4.07
C ASP A 87 -14.03 -0.88 3.92
N THR A 88 -13.36 -1.18 5.02
CA THR A 88 -12.45 -2.32 5.16
C THR A 88 -12.78 -3.11 6.42
N GLU A 89 -12.04 -4.18 6.70
CA GLU A 89 -12.27 -5.00 7.89
C GLU A 89 -11.94 -4.27 9.20
N LYS A 90 -11.00 -3.32 9.17
CA LYS A 90 -10.56 -2.60 10.38
C LYS A 90 -10.96 -1.13 10.41
N GLU A 91 -11.25 -0.53 9.26
CA GLU A 91 -11.55 0.90 9.15
C GLU A 91 -12.81 1.11 8.31
N MET A 92 -13.76 1.86 8.85
CA MET A 92 -15.04 2.19 8.22
C MET A 92 -15.02 3.65 7.79
N ALA A 93 -15.49 3.92 6.58
CA ALA A 93 -15.68 5.29 6.09
C ALA A 93 -16.75 6.02 6.90
N THR A 94 -16.58 7.32 7.10
CA THR A 94 -17.67 8.17 7.61
C THR A 94 -18.79 8.23 6.58
N ASP A 95 -20.01 8.51 7.02
CA ASP A 95 -21.13 8.70 6.09
C ASP A 95 -20.86 9.84 5.10
N GLU A 96 -20.13 10.86 5.51
CA GLU A 96 -19.72 11.96 4.62
C GLU A 96 -18.77 11.46 3.51
N ALA A 97 -17.71 10.73 3.86
CA ALA A 97 -16.76 10.18 2.89
C ALA A 97 -17.46 9.18 1.95
N TYR A 98 -18.27 8.29 2.51
CA TYR A 98 -19.07 7.34 1.75
C TYR A 98 -20.05 8.02 0.80
N ASN A 99 -20.67 9.12 1.21
CA ASN A 99 -21.63 9.84 0.38
C ASN A 99 -20.99 10.60 -0.78
N LYS A 100 -19.68 10.88 -0.72
CA LYS A 100 -18.89 11.47 -1.81
C LYS A 100 -18.53 10.46 -2.91
N LEU A 101 -18.69 9.16 -2.67
CA LEU A 101 -18.52 8.15 -3.71
C LEU A 101 -19.55 8.35 -4.84
N GLU A 102 -19.14 8.03 -6.07
CA GLU A 102 -20.05 7.95 -7.19
C GLU A 102 -21.20 6.97 -6.91
N ALA A 103 -22.39 7.25 -7.43
CA ALA A 103 -23.59 6.46 -7.17
C ALA A 103 -23.40 4.95 -7.45
N CYS A 104 -22.62 4.59 -8.47
CA CYS A 104 -22.35 3.20 -8.84
C CYS A 104 -21.37 2.48 -7.90
N CYS A 105 -20.58 3.23 -7.12
CA CYS A 105 -19.62 2.69 -6.15
C CYS A 105 -20.22 2.59 -4.74
N LYS A 106 -21.44 3.11 -4.48
CA LYS A 106 -22.15 2.97 -3.19
C LYS A 106 -22.72 1.55 -3.01
N TYR A 107 -22.61 0.98 -1.82
CA TYR A 107 -22.92 -0.43 -1.51
C TYR A 107 -23.58 -0.68 -0.15
N ARG A 108 -23.49 0.24 0.82
CA ARG A 108 -24.23 0.16 2.09
C ARG A 108 -25.71 0.23 1.76
N LYS A 109 -26.45 -0.82 2.10
CA LYS A 109 -27.91 -0.81 2.04
C LYS A 109 -28.40 0.13 3.15
N LYS A 110 -29.35 1.00 2.81
CA LYS A 110 -30.11 1.76 3.81
C LYS A 110 -31.04 0.83 4.57
#